data_AF-A0A952VWG7-F1
#
_entry.id   AF-A0A952VWG7-F1
#
_cell.length_a   1.000
_cell.length_b   1.000
_cell.length_c   1.000
_cell.angle_alpha   90.00
_cell.angle_beta   90.00
_cell.angle_gamma   90.00
#
_symmetry.space_group_name_H-M   'P 1'
#
loop_
_entity.id
_entity.type
_entity.pdbx_description
1 polymer ?
#
loop_
_entity_poly.entity_id
_entity_poly.type
_entity_poly.pdbx_seq_one_letter_code
_entity_poly.pdbx_strand_id
1 'polypeptide(L)' 'SKSQEGKCERCWNYREAVGKDAAHPTLCDRCLEAIR' A
#
# COMPACT_ATOMS: atom_id res chain seq x y z
N SER A 1 -20.00 -3.26 5.51
CA SER A 1 -19.00 -2.33 4.95
C SER A 1 -17.78 -3.14 4.57
N LYS A 2 -17.44 -3.30 3.28
CA LYS A 2 -16.18 -3.95 2.89
C LYS A 2 -15.08 -2.91 3.04
N SER A 3 -14.17 -3.09 3.98
CA SER A 3 -12.99 -2.23 4.06
C SER A 3 -12.22 -2.35 2.75
N GLN A 4 -12.01 -1.24 2.04
CA GLN A 4 -11.28 -1.19 0.76
C GLN A 4 -9.76 -1.26 0.97
N GLU A 5 -9.30 -1.89 2.04
CA GLU A 5 -7.90 -1.91 2.44
C GLU A 5 -7.17 -3.00 1.65
N GLY A 6 -6.20 -2.58 0.82
CA GLY A 6 -5.34 -3.50 0.08
C GLY A 6 -4.19 -4.03 0.95
N LYS A 7 -3.70 -5.24 0.67
CA LYS A 7 -2.54 -5.81 1.37
C LYS A 7 -1.24 -5.32 0.72
N CYS A 8 -0.36 -4.71 1.50
CA CYS A 8 0.95 -4.28 1.04
C CYS A 8 1.93 -5.46 0.93
N GLU A 9 2.61 -5.63 -0.21
CA GLU A 9 3.53 -6.75 -0.43
C GLU A 9 4.85 -6.65 0.35
N ARG A 10 5.23 -5.44 0.80
CA ARG A 10 6.49 -5.23 1.53
C ARG A 10 6.36 -5.42 3.03
N CYS A 11 5.34 -4.83 3.66
CA CYS A 11 5.13 -4.92 5.10
C CYS A 11 4.01 -5.87 5.50
N TRP A 12 3.29 -6.46 4.54
CA TRP A 12 2.18 -7.39 4.74
C TRP A 12 1.00 -6.86 5.56
N ASN A 13 0.93 -5.54 5.76
CA ASN A 13 -0.18 -4.88 6.42
C ASN A 13 -1.28 -4.52 5.42
N TYR A 14 -2.53 -4.54 5.88
CA TYR A 14 -3.66 -3.99 5.13
C TYR A 14 -3.68 -2.47 5.33
N ARG A 15 -3.76 -1.73 4.22
CA ARG A 15 -3.83 -0.27 4.20
C ARG A 15 -4.70 0.15 3.02
N GLU A 16 -5.50 1.19 3.23
CA GLU A 16 -6.24 1.86 2.13
C GLU A 16 -5.31 2.50 1.09
N ALA A 17 -4.06 2.78 1.45
CA ALA A 17 -3.10 3.45 0.58
C ALA A 17 -2.46 2.52 -0.48
N VAL A 18 -2.65 1.20 -0.35
CA VAL A 18 -2.14 0.25 -1.35
C VAL A 18 -2.87 0.48 -2.67
N GLY A 19 -2.12 0.72 -3.74
CA GLY A 19 -2.66 1.02 -5.06
C GLY A 19 -2.88 2.50 -5.36
N LYS A 20 -2.59 3.41 -4.42
CA LYS A 20 -2.69 4.87 -4.66
C LYS A 20 -1.53 5.43 -5.50
N ASP A 21 -0.39 4.73 -5.52
CA ASP A 21 0.79 5.12 -6.30
C ASP A 21 0.90 4.29 -7.58
N ALA A 22 1.08 4.96 -8.72
CA ALA A 22 1.13 4.31 -10.02
C ALA A 22 2.46 3.57 -10.28
N ALA A 23 3.56 4.00 -9.65
CA ALA A 23 4.86 3.33 -9.78
C ALA A 23 4.95 2.09 -8.89
N HIS A 24 4.28 2.10 -7.73
CA HIS A 24 4.21 0.95 -6.83
C HIS A 24 2.77 0.64 -6.38
N PRO A 25 1.94 0.05 -7.25
CA PRO A 25 0.53 -0.21 -6.96
C PRO A 25 0.31 -1.27 -5.87
N THR A 26 1.34 -2.02 -5.49
CA THR A 26 1.24 -3.05 -4.43
C THR A 26 1.83 -2.60 -3.09
N LEU A 27 2.34 -1.37 -3.01
CA LEU A 27 2.93 -0.80 -1.80
C LEU A 27 2.01 0.23 -1.15
N CYS A 28 2.10 0.32 0.18
CA CYS A 28 1.48 1.42 0.92
C CYS A 28 2.39 2.66 0.95
N ASP A 29 1.78 3.81 1.22
CA ASP A 29 2.41 5.11 1.50
C ASP A 29 3.66 5.03 2.41
N ARG A 30 3.60 4.28 3.51
CA ARG A 30 4.75 4.12 4.40
C ARG A 30 5.91 3.37 3.74
N CYS A 31 5.58 2.33 2.98
CA CYS A 31 6.58 1.55 2.28
C CYS A 31 7.17 2.31 1.10
N LEU A 32 6.37 3.17 0.46
CA LEU A 32 6.75 4.11 -0.58
C LEU A 32 7.75 5.15 -0.05
N GLU A 33 7.49 5.73 1.13
CA GLU A 33 8.41 6.69 1.75
C GLU A 33 9.79 6.06 2.03
N ALA A 34 9.81 4.79 2.45
CA ALA A 34 11.04 4.09 2.76
C ALA A 34 11.79 3.48 1.54
N ILE A 35 11.32 3.72 0.31
CA ILE A 35 12.05 3.38 -0.93
C ILE A 35 12.37 4.62 -1.77
N ARG A 36 11.86 5.79 -1.38
CA ARG A 36 12.31 7.07 -1.91
C ARG A 36 13.70 7.38 -1.38
#